data_AF-A0A6A3AAS5-F1
#
_entry.id   AF-A0A6A3AAS5-F1
#
_cell.length_a   1.000
_cell.length_b   1.000
_cell.length_c   1.000
_cell.angle_alpha   90.00
_cell.angle_beta   90.00
_cell.angle_gamma   90.00
#
_symmetry.space_group_name_H-M   'P 1'
#
loop_
_entity.id
_entity.type
_entity.pdbx_description
1 polymer ?
#
loop_
_entity_poly.entity_id
_entity_poly.type
_entity_poly.pdbx_seq_one_letter_code
_entity_poly.pdbx_strand_id
1 'polypeptide(L)'
;MLTCAKSANKLEVDKASLKSYMRGENREIQEKIIEFFDSRPDLQTPAGISMKEHRELCMRQLVALVREAKIKPFRYVVDDPAKYFAITEAVGSIDVSLGIKLGVQFR
;
A
#
# COMPACT_ATOMS: atom_id res chain seq x y z
N MET A 1 -36.19 -2.54 -18.32
CA MET A 1 -35.21 -3.18 -17.41
C MET A 1 -34.13 -3.80 -18.26
N LEU A 2 -32.88 -3.35 -18.13
CA LEU A 2 -31.75 -3.95 -18.84
C LEU A 2 -31.48 -5.34 -18.24
N THR A 3 -31.48 -6.36 -19.09
CA THR A 3 -31.11 -7.73 -18.72
C THR A 3 -29.61 -7.73 -18.43
N CYS A 4 -29.20 -7.69 -17.15
CA CYS A 4 -27.81 -7.89 -16.78
C CYS A 4 -27.32 -9.22 -17.37
N ALA A 5 -26.11 -9.24 -17.93
CA ALA A 5 -25.51 -10.44 -18.51
C ALA A 5 -25.61 -11.58 -17.50
N LYS A 6 -26.49 -12.55 -17.81
CA LYS A 6 -26.72 -13.73 -16.99
C LYS A 6 -25.35 -14.41 -16.85
N SER A 7 -24.97 -14.81 -15.64
CA SER A 7 -23.73 -15.53 -15.29
C SER A 7 -23.64 -16.94 -15.92
N ALA A 8 -24.20 -17.12 -17.12
CA ALA A 8 -24.37 -18.37 -17.83
C ALA A 8 -23.03 -18.92 -18.35
N ASN A 9 -22.04 -18.06 -18.58
CA ASN A 9 -20.67 -18.44 -18.90
C ASN A 9 -19.76 -18.03 -17.74
N LYS A 10 -19.82 -18.78 -16.64
CA LYS A 10 -18.88 -18.59 -15.54
C LYS A 10 -17.48 -18.90 -16.08
N LEU A 11 -16.64 -17.88 -16.22
CA LEU A 11 -15.26 -18.04 -16.64
C LEU A 11 -14.59 -19.01 -15.66
N GLU A 12 -14.19 -20.20 -16.12
CA GLU A 12 -13.28 -21.04 -15.35
C GLU A 12 -11.90 -20.42 -15.43
N VAL A 13 -11.50 -19.78 -14.34
CA VAL A 13 -10.18 -19.17 -14.19
C VAL A 13 -9.32 -20.11 -13.36
N ASP A 14 -8.11 -20.40 -13.85
CA ASP A 14 -7.09 -21.00 -13.01
C ASP A 14 -6.71 -20.01 -11.90
N LYS A 15 -7.29 -20.26 -10.72
CA LYS A 15 -7.07 -19.45 -9.52
C LYS A 15 -5.62 -19.52 -9.05
N ALA A 16 -4.91 -20.61 -9.29
CA ALA A 16 -3.52 -20.76 -8.86
C ALA A 16 -2.61 -19.85 -9.71
N SER A 17 -2.75 -19.92 -11.03
CA SER A 17 -2.02 -19.04 -11.96
C SER A 17 -2.37 -17.58 -11.75
N LEU A 18 -3.66 -17.24 -11.62
CA LEU A 18 -4.08 -15.87 -11.36
C LEU A 18 -3.52 -15.36 -10.02
N LYS A 19 -3.60 -16.18 -8.95
CA LYS A 19 -3.04 -15.81 -7.65
C LYS A 19 -1.53 -15.63 -7.72
N SER A 20 -0.82 -16.46 -8.48
CA SER A 20 0.62 -16.29 -8.70
C SER A 20 0.93 -14.98 -9.42
N TYR A 21 0.17 -14.66 -10.47
CA TYR A 21 0.34 -13.42 -11.24
C TYR A 21 0.04 -12.18 -10.39
N MET A 22 -1.07 -12.19 -9.66
CA MET A 22 -1.49 -11.08 -8.79
C MET A 22 -0.62 -10.92 -7.54
N ARG A 23 0.11 -11.97 -7.12
CA ARG A 23 0.94 -11.94 -5.90
C ARG A 23 2.17 -11.05 -6.04
N GLY A 24 2.63 -10.78 -7.26
CA GLY A 24 3.87 -10.05 -7.51
C GLY A 24 5.11 -10.72 -6.92
N GLU A 25 6.27 -10.11 -7.11
CA GLU A 25 7.57 -10.66 -6.69
C GLU A 25 8.04 -10.11 -5.32
N ASN A 26 7.53 -8.96 -4.91
CA ASN A 26 7.99 -8.22 -3.72
C ASN A 26 7.07 -8.42 -2.51
N ARG A 27 6.42 -9.57 -2.37
CA ARG A 27 5.38 -9.79 -1.35
C ARG A 27 5.90 -9.65 0.09
N GLU A 28 7.12 -10.11 0.36
CA GLU A 28 7.74 -10.04 1.68
C GLU A 28 7.78 -8.59 2.23
N ILE A 29 8.16 -7.61 1.40
CA ILE A 29 8.21 -6.22 1.85
C ILE A 29 6.81 -5.62 2.02
N GLN A 30 5.85 -6.04 1.19
CA GLN A 30 4.47 -5.59 1.28
C GLN A 30 3.80 -6.11 2.56
N GLU A 31 3.96 -7.39 2.86
CA GLU A 31 3.45 -8.02 4.09
C GLU A 31 4.08 -7.37 5.32
N LYS A 32 5.40 -7.13 5.31
CA LYS A 32 6.08 -6.41 6.40
C LYS A 32 5.50 -5.01 6.66
N ILE A 33 5.13 -4.27 5.61
CA ILE A 33 4.50 -2.95 5.74
C ILE A 33 3.11 -3.07 6.37
N ILE A 34 2.30 -3.99 5.86
CA ILE A 34 0.93 -4.22 6.34
C ILE A 34 0.95 -4.62 7.81
N GLU A 35 1.75 -5.64 8.16
CA GLU A 35 1.90 -6.11 9.55
C GLU A 35 2.39 -5.01 10.50
N PHE A 36 3.31 -4.15 10.04
CA PHE A 36 3.77 -3.01 10.82
C PHE A 36 2.61 -2.06 11.16
N PHE A 37 1.77 -1.70 10.20
CA PHE A 37 0.63 -0.81 10.43
C PHE A 37 -0.51 -1.49 11.20
N ASP A 38 -0.74 -2.79 11.00
CA ASP A 38 -1.73 -3.57 11.77
C ASP A 38 -1.36 -3.61 13.26
N SER A 39 -0.06 -3.67 13.58
CA SER A 39 0.42 -3.60 14.96
C SER A 39 0.37 -2.19 15.59
N ARG A 40 -0.03 -1.16 14.82
CA ARG A 40 0.02 0.26 15.21
C ARG A 40 -1.33 0.96 15.02
N PRO A 41 -2.31 0.71 15.93
CA PRO A 41 -3.60 1.38 15.88
C PRO A 41 -3.50 2.92 15.92
N ASP A 42 -2.46 3.47 16.56
CA ASP A 42 -2.18 4.92 16.63
C ASP A 42 -1.80 5.55 15.28
N LEU A 43 -1.45 4.72 14.30
CA LEU A 43 -1.09 5.09 12.93
C LEU A 43 -2.19 4.78 11.92
N GLN A 44 -3.33 4.21 12.33
CA GLN A 44 -4.46 3.97 11.42
C GLN A 44 -5.24 5.26 11.18
N THR A 45 -5.71 5.47 9.95
CA THR A 45 -6.47 6.66 9.57
C THR A 45 -7.95 6.51 9.96
N PRO A 46 -8.46 7.28 10.93
CA PRO A 46 -9.87 7.18 11.34
C PRO A 46 -10.81 7.74 10.28
N ALA A 47 -12.01 7.17 10.16
CA ALA A 47 -13.05 7.72 9.30
C ALA A 47 -13.48 9.11 9.82
N GLY A 48 -13.55 10.09 8.92
CA GLY A 48 -14.01 11.45 9.25
C GLY A 48 -13.00 12.34 9.98
N ILE A 49 -11.72 11.95 10.04
CA ILE A 49 -10.63 12.81 10.54
C ILE A 49 -10.58 14.14 9.78
N SER A 50 -10.27 15.24 10.48
CA SER A 50 -10.12 16.54 9.79
C SER A 50 -8.86 16.55 8.91
N MET A 51 -8.85 17.41 7.89
CA MET A 51 -7.66 17.55 7.02
C MET A 51 -6.39 17.91 7.78
N LYS A 52 -6.50 18.72 8.85
CA LYS A 52 -5.33 19.14 9.64
C LYS A 52 -4.74 17.95 10.41
N GLU A 53 -5.58 17.23 11.13
CA GLU A 53 -5.18 16.05 11.90
C GLU A 53 -4.66 14.95 10.98
N HIS A 54 -5.28 14.75 9.82
CA HIS A 54 -4.81 13.79 8.82
C HIS A 54 -3.42 14.13 8.28
N ARG A 55 -3.14 15.42 8.03
CA ARG A 55 -1.80 15.84 7.61
C ARG A 55 -0.74 15.53 8.66
N GLU A 56 -1.05 15.76 9.94
CA GLU A 56 -0.17 15.44 11.07
C GLU A 56 0.01 13.92 11.23
N LEU A 57 -1.07 13.15 11.11
CA LEU A 57 -1.04 11.68 11.13
C LEU A 57 -0.17 11.13 10.00
N CYS A 58 -0.37 11.57 8.75
CA CYS A 58 0.46 11.19 7.61
C CYS A 58 1.95 11.44 7.85
N MET A 59 2.32 12.54 8.50
CA MET A 59 3.72 12.80 8.84
C MET A 59 4.23 11.81 9.89
N ARG A 60 3.42 11.48 10.91
CA ARG A 60 3.77 10.43 11.89
C ARG A 60 3.92 9.07 11.22
N GLN A 61 2.98 8.67 10.36
CA GLN A 61 3.04 7.42 9.60
C GLN A 61 4.32 7.34 8.76
N LEU A 62 4.67 8.40 8.03
CA LEU A 62 5.88 8.47 7.21
C LEU A 62 7.16 8.34 8.05
N VAL A 63 7.23 9.05 9.18
CA VAL A 63 8.37 8.99 10.10
C VAL A 63 8.50 7.59 10.71
N ALA A 64 7.40 6.98 11.13
CA ALA A 64 7.38 5.64 11.69
C ALA A 64 7.84 4.59 10.66
N LEU A 65 7.34 4.66 9.43
CA LEU A 65 7.75 3.78 8.33
C LEU A 65 9.28 3.84 8.09
N VAL A 66 9.85 5.06 8.04
CA VAL A 66 11.28 5.25 7.76
C VAL A 66 12.16 4.91 8.96
N ARG A 67 11.80 5.39 10.15
CA ARG A 67 12.66 5.30 11.34
C ARG A 67 12.46 4.03 12.14
N GLU A 68 11.24 3.51 12.19
CA GLU A 68 10.89 2.37 13.03
C GLU A 68 10.84 1.08 12.20
N ALA A 69 10.07 1.06 11.09
CA ALA A 69 10.03 -0.10 10.18
C ALA A 69 11.30 -0.26 9.31
N LYS A 70 12.19 0.75 9.34
CA LYS A 70 13.47 0.82 8.60
C LYS A 70 13.32 0.70 7.08
N ILE A 71 12.18 1.12 6.54
CA ILE A 71 11.93 1.12 5.09
C ILE A 71 12.40 2.45 4.52
N LYS A 72 13.35 2.40 3.58
CA LYS A 72 13.93 3.58 2.91
C LYS A 72 13.59 3.54 1.43
N PRO A 73 12.38 3.97 1.02
CA PRO A 73 11.86 3.78 -0.34
C PRO A 73 12.76 4.40 -1.40
N PHE A 74 13.25 5.62 -1.16
CA PHE A 74 14.07 6.36 -2.14
C PHE A 74 15.36 5.66 -2.55
N ARG A 75 15.91 4.77 -1.71
CA ARG A 75 17.06 3.96 -2.10
C ARG A 75 16.70 3.07 -3.30
N TYR A 76 15.50 2.51 -3.29
CA TYR A 76 15.04 1.58 -4.30
C TYR A 76 14.58 2.26 -5.59
N VAL A 77 14.35 3.58 -5.60
CA VAL A 77 14.01 4.30 -6.85
C VAL A 77 15.08 4.08 -7.93
N VAL A 78 16.35 4.00 -7.52
CA VAL A 78 17.49 3.76 -8.41
C VAL A 78 17.93 2.30 -8.36
N ASP A 79 18.05 1.72 -7.16
CA ASP A 79 18.63 0.39 -6.99
C ASP A 79 17.68 -0.75 -7.44
N ASP A 80 16.37 -0.60 -7.23
CA ASP A 80 15.35 -1.64 -7.49
C ASP A 80 13.95 -1.00 -7.65
N PRO A 81 13.63 -0.45 -8.84
CA PRO A 81 12.38 0.26 -9.05
C PRO A 81 11.14 -0.59 -8.80
N ALA A 82 11.21 -1.90 -9.08
CA ALA A 82 10.10 -2.83 -8.83
C ALA A 82 9.78 -2.91 -7.34
N LYS A 83 10.80 -3.02 -6.48
CA LYS A 83 10.63 -2.95 -5.02
C LYS A 83 10.12 -1.59 -4.56
N TYR A 84 10.58 -0.49 -5.15
CA TYR A 84 10.06 0.85 -4.84
C TYR A 84 8.54 0.95 -5.07
N PHE A 85 8.07 0.49 -6.23
CA PHE A 85 6.64 0.50 -6.53
C PHE A 85 5.85 -0.46 -5.64
N ALA A 86 6.39 -1.63 -5.31
CA ALA A 86 5.74 -2.55 -4.38
C ALA A 86 5.59 -1.95 -2.96
N ILE A 87 6.60 -1.22 -2.47
CA ILE A 87 6.51 -0.46 -1.22
C ILE A 87 5.41 0.60 -1.33
N THR A 88 5.40 1.36 -2.43
CA THR A 88 4.43 2.44 -2.63
C THR A 88 3.00 1.92 -2.71
N GLU A 89 2.78 0.78 -3.37
CA GLU A 89 1.50 0.08 -3.41
C GLU A 89 1.03 -0.33 -2.01
N ALA A 90 1.89 -1.00 -1.23
CA ALA A 90 1.56 -1.44 0.13
C ALA A 90 1.31 -0.28 1.09
N VAL A 91 2.05 0.82 0.95
CA VAL A 91 1.81 2.03 1.75
C VAL A 91 0.52 2.72 1.33
N GLY A 92 0.24 2.80 0.03
CA GLY A 92 -0.96 3.41 -0.52
C GLY A 92 -2.25 2.67 -0.17
N SER A 93 -2.18 1.35 0.08
CA SER A 93 -3.32 0.58 0.56
C SER A 93 -3.65 0.86 2.03
N ILE A 94 -2.68 1.32 2.83
CA ILE A 94 -2.92 1.81 4.20
C ILE A 94 -3.52 3.21 4.17
N ASP A 95 -2.88 4.13 3.44
CA ASP A 95 -3.36 5.49 3.26
C ASP A 95 -2.85 6.06 1.93
N VAL A 96 -3.78 6.44 1.05
CA VAL A 96 -3.45 6.97 -0.29
C VAL A 96 -2.61 8.24 -0.21
N SER A 97 -2.87 9.12 0.76
CA SER A 97 -2.10 10.36 0.90
C SER A 97 -0.69 10.07 1.42
N LEU A 98 -0.52 9.05 2.26
CA LEU A 98 0.80 8.58 2.66
C LEU A 98 1.57 8.04 1.45
N GLY A 99 0.94 7.22 0.60
CA GLY A 99 1.54 6.72 -0.64
C GLY A 99 2.03 7.84 -1.56
N ILE A 100 1.23 8.91 -1.70
CA ILE A 100 1.64 10.10 -2.45
C ILE A 100 2.82 10.82 -1.76
N LYS A 101 2.70 11.10 -0.46
CA LYS A 101 3.73 11.82 0.33
C LYS A 101 5.08 11.10 0.34
N LEU A 102 5.06 9.77 0.29
CA LEU A 102 6.25 8.92 0.16
C LEU A 102 7.03 9.26 -1.12
N GLY A 103 6.34 9.51 -2.23
CA GLY A 103 6.95 9.80 -3.53
C GLY A 103 7.38 11.25 -3.74
N VAL A 104 6.93 12.18 -2.87
CA VAL A 104 7.20 13.63 -3.02
C VAL A 104 7.98 14.21 -1.85
N GLN A 105 8.80 13.42 -1.15
CA GLN A 105 9.66 13.95 -0.10
C GLN A 105 10.68 14.93 -0.71
N PHE A 106 10.40 16.22 -0.56
CA PHE A 106 11.38 17.27 -0.79
C PHE A 106 12.34 17.32 0.39
N ARG A 107 13.61 17.53 0.05
CA ARG A 107 14.73 17.63 0.99
C ARG A 107 14.60 18.84 1.90
#